data_AF-A0A6N7X6N8-F1
#
_entry.id   AF-A0A6N7X6N8-F1
#
_cell.length_a   1.000
_cell.length_b   1.000
_cell.length_c   1.000
_cell.angle_alpha   90.00
_cell.angle_beta   90.00
_cell.angle_gamma   90.00
#
_symmetry.space_group_name_H-M   'P 1'
#
loop_
_entity.id
_entity.type
_entity.pdbx_description
1 polymer ?
#
loop_
_entity_poly.entity_id
_entity_poly.type
_entity_poly.pdbx_seq_one_letter_code
_entity_poly.pdbx_strand_id
1 'polypeptide(L)'
;MVVAIVILAMGVMLAGCGRSNERPEFLTAHEWVHYNSASNETISFGEDGHFAFYGDEGNPVGNSDLYDRYSYDSESKAIKLKPEGDMKIKVLRHEKARLLLDIDGDVKEFFDGKDERIAGGAPQNLEYDLDNVASGFGSYLAIISKDGFKIVTAPANYDGDDPEFKEYELSEKLVDHATFYSWVYDVDESGMDVKSNCRKVTEKEAAKMISDGAAVGFVWYNEKAEITKIVFWGSTVTQ
;
A
#
# COMPACT_ATOMS: atom_id res chain seq x y z
N MET A 1 52.13 -29.23 -36.36
CA MET A 1 52.75 -27.98 -35.90
C MET A 1 51.64 -27.14 -35.30
N VAL A 2 51.74 -26.86 -34.00
CA VAL A 2 50.70 -26.24 -33.17
C VAL A 2 50.60 -24.76 -33.54
N VAL A 3 49.40 -24.28 -33.89
CA VAL A 3 49.13 -22.85 -33.99
C VAL A 3 48.29 -22.47 -32.78
N ALA A 4 48.89 -21.63 -31.93
CA ALA A 4 48.35 -21.20 -30.66
C ALA A 4 47.15 -20.28 -30.84
N ILE A 5 46.11 -20.56 -30.06
CA ILE A 5 44.95 -19.71 -29.85
C ILE A 5 45.40 -18.53 -28.97
N VAL A 6 45.37 -17.31 -29.51
CA VAL A 6 45.49 -16.08 -28.72
C VAL A 6 44.07 -15.62 -28.38
N ILE A 7 43.56 -16.03 -27.21
CA ILE A 7 42.36 -15.42 -26.62
C ILE A 7 42.80 -14.08 -26.05
N LEU A 8 42.43 -13.00 -26.74
CA LEU A 8 42.57 -11.65 -26.23
C LEU A 8 41.51 -11.44 -25.15
N ALA A 9 41.85 -11.76 -23.90
CA ALA A 9 41.06 -11.39 -22.73
C ALA A 9 41.22 -9.88 -22.50
N MET A 10 40.39 -9.07 -23.16
CA MET A 10 40.19 -7.67 -22.76
C MET A 10 39.29 -7.66 -21.53
N GLY A 11 39.92 -7.74 -20.37
CA GLY A 11 39.32 -7.35 -19.11
C GLY A 11 39.07 -5.84 -19.12
N VAL A 12 37.79 -5.47 -19.11
CA VAL A 12 37.37 -4.13 -18.68
C VAL A 12 37.06 -4.23 -17.19
N MET A 13 38.11 -4.09 -16.38
CA MET A 13 37.97 -3.57 -15.02
C MET A 13 38.27 -2.07 -15.07
N LEU A 14 37.58 -1.32 -14.20
CA LEU A 14 37.66 0.12 -13.91
C LEU A 14 36.64 0.94 -14.71
N ALA A 15 35.63 1.56 -14.10
CA ALA A 15 35.73 2.42 -12.92
C ALA A 15 34.77 2.05 -11.77
N GLY A 16 35.36 1.65 -10.65
CA GLY A 16 34.79 1.90 -9.33
C GLY A 16 35.22 3.29 -8.88
N CYS A 17 34.31 4.26 -9.00
CA CYS A 17 34.38 5.56 -8.34
C CYS A 17 33.02 5.80 -7.67
N GLY A 18 32.99 5.71 -6.33
CA GLY A 18 31.99 6.24 -5.40
C GLY A 18 30.50 6.20 -5.80
N ARG A 19 29.72 5.30 -5.20
CA ARG A 19 28.27 5.46 -5.02
C ARG A 19 27.98 6.85 -4.43
N SER A 20 27.46 7.78 -5.21
CA SER A 20 26.96 9.05 -4.72
C SER A 20 25.44 9.00 -4.67
N ASN A 21 24.86 8.76 -3.49
CA ASN A 21 23.59 9.31 -2.96
C ASN A 21 22.36 9.51 -3.87
N GLU A 22 22.26 8.89 -5.05
CA GLU A 22 21.10 9.02 -5.91
C GLU A 22 19.94 8.21 -5.32
N ARG A 23 18.92 8.93 -4.89
CA ARG A 23 17.66 8.37 -4.44
C ARG A 23 16.80 8.06 -5.67
N PRO A 24 16.04 6.96 -5.65
CA PRO A 24 15.17 6.64 -6.76
C PRO A 24 14.08 7.71 -6.89
N GLU A 25 13.62 7.95 -8.12
CA GLU A 25 12.67 9.02 -8.44
C GLU A 25 11.42 8.98 -7.55
N PHE A 26 10.86 7.79 -7.29
CA PHE A 26 9.69 7.60 -6.43
C PHE A 26 9.90 7.99 -4.95
N LEU A 27 11.15 8.13 -4.52
CA LEU A 27 11.53 8.69 -3.22
C LEU A 27 12.10 10.10 -3.39
N THR A 28 11.73 10.87 -4.40
CA THR A 28 12.18 12.27 -4.56
C THR A 28 11.05 13.14 -5.08
N ALA A 29 10.73 14.23 -4.38
CA ALA A 29 9.63 15.13 -4.74
C ALA A 29 8.24 14.47 -4.76
N HIS A 30 8.05 13.36 -4.04
CA HIS A 30 6.75 12.71 -3.91
C HIS A 30 6.20 12.86 -2.50
N GLU A 31 4.90 13.10 -2.44
CA GLU A 31 4.07 12.92 -1.26
C GLU A 31 3.24 11.67 -1.50
N TRP A 32 3.25 10.78 -0.52
CA TRP A 32 2.61 9.48 -0.60
C TRP A 32 1.53 9.45 0.49
N VAL A 33 0.29 9.20 0.10
CA VAL A 33 -0.89 9.29 0.97
C VAL A 33 -1.41 7.89 1.27
N HIS A 34 -1.52 7.57 2.56
CA HIS A 34 -2.21 6.38 3.05
C HIS A 34 -3.60 6.78 3.54
N TYR A 35 -4.63 6.24 2.89
CA TYR A 35 -6.02 6.48 3.25
C TYR A 35 -6.42 5.61 4.43
N ASN A 36 -6.54 6.22 5.61
CA ASN A 36 -6.89 5.57 6.87
C ASN A 36 -8.29 6.04 7.31
N SER A 37 -9.04 5.19 8.01
CA SER A 37 -10.40 5.50 8.48
C SER A 37 -10.46 6.46 9.67
N ALA A 38 -9.33 6.73 10.33
CA ALA A 38 -9.24 7.71 11.41
C ALA A 38 -8.77 9.10 10.94
N SER A 39 -7.66 9.14 10.20
CA SER A 39 -7.12 10.34 9.55
C SER A 39 -6.07 9.86 8.56
N ASN A 40 -6.05 10.42 7.34
CA ASN A 40 -5.08 10.02 6.35
C ASN A 40 -3.67 10.39 6.81
N GLU A 41 -2.70 9.58 6.39
CA GLU A 41 -1.29 9.76 6.72
C GLU A 41 -0.53 10.11 5.44
N THR A 42 0.33 11.12 5.48
CA THR A 42 1.16 11.54 4.34
C THR A 42 2.64 11.39 4.69
N ILE A 43 3.37 10.60 3.91
CA ILE A 43 4.83 10.46 3.99
C ILE A 43 5.48 11.18 2.80
N SER A 44 6.43 12.07 3.08
CA SER A 44 7.05 12.96 2.10
C SER A 44 8.55 12.73 2.02
N PHE A 45 9.05 12.61 0.79
CA PHE A 45 10.47 12.44 0.49
C PHE A 45 10.94 13.59 -0.41
N GLY A 46 11.51 14.63 0.20
CA GLY A 46 11.95 15.84 -0.51
C GLY A 46 13.16 15.62 -1.41
N GLU A 47 13.26 16.40 -2.49
CA GLU A 47 14.41 16.39 -3.43
C GLU A 47 15.74 16.64 -2.70
N ASP A 48 15.73 17.47 -1.67
CA ASP A 48 16.91 17.86 -0.88
C ASP A 48 17.29 16.83 0.21
N GLY A 49 16.54 15.75 0.36
CA GLY A 49 16.76 14.74 1.40
C GLY A 49 15.89 14.93 2.63
N HIS A 50 14.98 15.90 2.62
CA HIS A 50 14.01 16.12 3.68
C HIS A 50 13.04 14.94 3.82
N PHE A 51 12.77 14.54 5.06
CA PHE A 51 11.77 13.55 5.42
C PHE A 51 10.68 14.20 6.26
N ALA A 52 9.42 13.86 6.00
CA ALA A 52 8.32 14.15 6.90
C ALA A 52 7.26 13.04 6.83
N PHE A 53 6.57 12.80 7.95
CA PHE A 53 5.46 11.86 8.02
C PHE A 53 4.40 12.39 8.99
N TYR A 54 3.20 12.72 8.51
CA TYR A 54 2.20 13.45 9.27
C TYR A 54 0.78 13.03 8.91
N GLY A 55 -0.16 13.20 9.83
CA GLY A 55 -1.60 13.06 9.57
C GLY A 55 -2.21 14.32 8.93
N ASP A 56 -3.48 14.27 8.53
CA ASP A 56 -4.19 15.40 7.90
C ASP A 56 -4.15 16.70 8.74
N GLU A 57 -4.08 16.60 10.07
CA GLU A 57 -4.00 17.73 11.00
C GLU A 57 -2.59 18.35 11.09
N GLY A 58 -1.62 17.80 10.37
CA GLY A 58 -0.20 18.18 10.43
C GLY A 58 0.54 17.63 11.67
N ASN A 59 -0.14 16.83 12.50
CA ASN A 59 0.48 16.14 13.62
C ASN A 59 1.40 15.02 13.10
N PRO A 60 2.58 14.80 13.72
CA PRO A 60 3.46 13.70 13.32
C PRO A 60 2.79 12.35 13.53
N VAL A 61 3.03 11.41 12.62
CA VAL A 61 2.64 10.00 12.83
C VAL A 61 3.67 9.34 13.73
N GLY A 62 3.27 8.94 14.94
CA GLY A 62 4.19 8.42 15.95
C GLY A 62 5.26 9.46 16.33
N ASN A 63 6.52 9.04 16.38
CA ASN A 63 7.67 9.92 16.68
C ASN A 63 8.40 10.40 15.41
N SER A 64 7.67 10.55 14.30
CA SER A 64 8.28 10.90 13.01
C SER A 64 8.89 12.30 12.95
N ASP A 65 8.45 13.22 13.82
CA ASP A 65 9.01 14.57 13.97
C ASP A 65 10.45 14.59 14.52
N LEU A 66 10.92 13.47 15.07
CA LEU A 66 12.32 13.31 15.49
C LEU A 66 13.29 13.20 14.32
N TYR A 67 12.78 13.04 13.08
CA TYR A 67 13.57 12.82 11.88
C TYR A 67 13.27 13.89 10.84
N ASP A 68 14.31 14.51 10.28
CA ASP A 68 14.17 15.57 9.27
C ASP A 68 14.85 15.22 7.94
N ARG A 69 15.62 14.13 7.91
CA ARG A 69 16.37 13.69 6.74
C ARG A 69 16.27 12.19 6.53
N TYR A 70 16.45 11.76 5.29
CA TYR A 70 16.55 10.34 4.94
C TYR A 70 17.65 10.06 3.92
N SER A 71 17.99 8.78 3.81
CA SER A 71 18.77 8.19 2.72
C SER A 71 18.18 6.84 2.36
N TYR A 72 18.45 6.35 1.15
CA TYR A 72 17.95 5.06 0.68
C TYR A 72 19.10 4.10 0.38
N ASP A 73 18.96 2.88 0.89
CA ASP A 73 19.86 1.76 0.62
C ASP A 73 19.15 0.78 -0.32
N SER A 74 19.53 0.77 -1.60
CA SER A 74 18.88 -0.03 -2.62
C SER A 74 19.11 -1.54 -2.47
N GLU A 75 20.17 -1.97 -1.77
CA GLU A 75 20.44 -3.40 -1.55
C GLU A 75 19.49 -3.96 -0.50
N SER A 76 19.34 -3.27 0.62
CA SER A 76 18.43 -3.68 1.70
C SER A 76 17.00 -3.18 1.54
N LYS A 77 16.78 -2.25 0.60
CA LYS A 77 15.57 -1.45 0.41
C LYS A 77 15.19 -0.60 1.64
N ALA A 78 16.15 -0.34 2.53
CA ALA A 78 15.92 0.41 3.76
C ALA A 78 15.95 1.91 3.50
N ILE A 79 15.02 2.63 4.09
CA ILE A 79 15.04 4.09 4.22
C ILE A 79 15.64 4.39 5.59
N LYS A 80 16.84 4.98 5.60
CA LYS A 80 17.58 5.30 6.82
C LYS A 80 17.33 6.76 7.18
N LEU A 81 16.63 6.97 8.29
CA LEU A 81 16.27 8.28 8.81
C LEU A 81 17.44 8.90 9.59
N LYS A 82 17.45 10.23 9.68
CA LYS A 82 18.41 11.01 10.46
C LYS A 82 17.68 12.07 11.29
N PRO A 83 18.12 12.33 12.55
CA PRO A 83 19.11 11.54 13.31
C PRO A 83 18.75 10.05 13.43
N GLU A 84 19.74 9.19 13.65
CA GLU A 84 19.47 7.74 13.78
C GLU A 84 18.59 7.51 15.02
N GLY A 85 17.56 6.68 14.85
CA GLY A 85 16.59 6.38 15.90
C GLY A 85 15.91 5.04 15.64
N ASP A 86 14.82 4.79 16.38
CA ASP A 86 14.20 3.46 16.43
C ASP A 86 13.28 3.18 15.23
N MET A 87 12.78 4.21 14.55
CA MET A 87 11.85 4.06 13.42
C MET A 87 12.57 3.43 12.22
N LYS A 88 12.05 2.29 11.77
CA LYS A 88 12.57 1.53 10.63
C LYS A 88 11.57 1.52 9.51
N ILE A 89 12.01 1.99 8.35
CA ILE A 89 11.19 2.01 7.13
C ILE A 89 11.88 1.18 6.05
N LYS A 90 11.12 0.30 5.42
CA LYS A 90 11.59 -0.53 4.32
C LYS A 90 10.61 -0.50 3.15
N VAL A 91 11.13 -0.29 1.95
CA VAL A 91 10.34 -0.38 0.71
C VAL A 91 10.12 -1.85 0.38
N LEU A 92 8.86 -2.30 0.40
CA LEU A 92 8.50 -3.65 0.00
C LEU A 92 8.22 -3.72 -1.52
N ARG A 93 7.45 -2.76 -2.02
CA ARG A 93 7.01 -2.67 -3.42
C ARG A 93 6.82 -1.22 -3.84
N HIS A 94 7.16 -0.89 -5.08
CA HIS A 94 6.78 0.36 -5.74
C HIS A 94 6.36 0.00 -7.16
N GLU A 95 5.10 0.25 -7.51
CA GLU A 95 4.53 0.01 -8.83
C GLU A 95 3.67 1.21 -9.22
N LYS A 96 4.15 2.00 -10.17
CA LYS A 96 3.52 3.26 -10.60
C LYS A 96 3.24 4.17 -9.40
N ALA A 97 1.98 4.48 -9.14
CA ALA A 97 1.56 5.37 -8.08
C ALA A 97 1.14 4.63 -6.80
N ARG A 98 1.69 3.42 -6.57
CA ARG A 98 1.45 2.61 -5.36
C ARG A 98 2.78 2.23 -4.71
N LEU A 99 2.99 2.69 -3.48
CA LEU A 99 4.17 2.44 -2.68
C LEU A 99 3.79 1.64 -1.42
N LEU A 100 4.30 0.42 -1.30
CA LEU A 100 4.11 -0.42 -0.12
C LEU A 100 5.35 -0.34 0.78
N LEU A 101 5.15 0.16 2.00
CA LEU A 101 6.17 0.32 3.02
C LEU A 101 5.89 -0.59 4.21
N ASP A 102 6.96 -1.13 4.78
CA ASP A 102 6.97 -1.69 6.12
C ASP A 102 7.56 -0.64 7.06
N ILE A 103 6.76 -0.16 8.00
CA ILE A 103 7.12 0.85 9.00
C ILE A 103 7.00 0.20 10.37
N ASP A 104 8.13 -0.17 10.97
CA ASP A 104 8.19 -0.86 12.28
C ASP A 104 7.33 -2.15 12.36
N GLY A 105 7.16 -2.86 11.25
CA GLY A 105 6.33 -4.07 11.16
C GLY A 105 4.88 -3.80 10.74
N ASP A 106 4.47 -2.54 10.65
CA ASP A 106 3.18 -2.11 10.13
C ASP A 106 3.27 -1.86 8.62
N VAL A 107 2.66 -2.75 7.83
CA VAL A 107 2.78 -2.73 6.37
C VAL A 107 1.63 -1.94 5.76
N LYS A 108 1.96 -0.76 5.22
CA LYS A 108 1.00 0.19 4.65
C LYS A 108 1.28 0.47 3.18
N GLU A 109 0.21 0.59 2.42
CA GLU A 109 0.24 1.08 1.06
C GLU A 109 -0.11 2.56 1.04
N PHE A 110 0.67 3.30 0.27
CA PHE A 110 0.51 4.71 0.00
C PHE A 110 0.33 4.93 -1.50
N PHE A 111 -0.44 5.95 -1.83
CA PHE A 111 -0.72 6.35 -3.20
C PHE A 111 -0.03 7.67 -3.51
N ASP A 112 0.41 7.88 -4.75
CA ASP A 112 1.04 9.14 -5.14
C ASP A 112 0.02 10.29 -5.04
N GLY A 113 0.28 11.25 -4.14
CA GLY A 113 -0.61 12.38 -3.90
C GLY A 113 -0.73 13.33 -5.09
N LYS A 114 0.15 13.22 -6.09
CA LYS A 114 0.07 14.00 -7.34
C LYS A 114 -0.83 13.36 -8.39
N ASP A 115 -1.20 12.10 -8.23
CA ASP A 115 -2.02 11.40 -9.20
C ASP A 115 -3.52 11.56 -8.86
N GLU A 116 -4.16 12.48 -9.59
CA GLU A 116 -5.57 12.83 -9.40
C GLU A 116 -6.53 11.64 -9.60
N ARG A 117 -6.10 10.58 -10.31
CA ARG A 117 -6.92 9.39 -10.55
C ARG A 117 -7.01 8.47 -9.33
N ILE A 118 -6.29 8.76 -8.25
CA ILE A 118 -6.17 7.87 -7.08
C ILE A 118 -6.73 8.48 -5.80
N ALA A 119 -7.51 9.55 -5.91
CA ALA A 119 -8.03 10.33 -4.79
C ALA A 119 -9.13 9.61 -3.94
N GLY A 120 -9.27 8.29 -4.06
CA GLY A 120 -10.28 7.50 -3.37
C GLY A 120 -9.94 7.27 -1.90
N GLY A 121 -10.45 8.14 -1.02
CA GLY A 121 -10.30 7.99 0.42
C GLY A 121 -11.02 6.76 1.00
N ALA A 122 -10.51 6.25 2.12
CA ALA A 122 -11.20 5.24 2.93
C ALA A 122 -12.42 5.86 3.64
N PRO A 123 -13.48 5.08 3.92
CA PRO A 123 -14.61 5.55 4.73
C PRO A 123 -14.12 6.06 6.10
N GLN A 124 -14.54 7.27 6.46
CA GLN A 124 -14.15 7.96 7.69
C GLN A 124 -15.17 7.75 8.81
N ASN A 125 -14.75 7.93 10.06
CA ASN A 125 -15.62 7.87 11.24
C ASN A 125 -16.42 6.57 11.35
N LEU A 126 -15.84 5.46 10.88
CA LEU A 126 -16.39 4.14 11.14
C LEU A 126 -16.36 3.95 12.66
N GLU A 127 -17.52 4.07 13.33
CA GLU A 127 -17.64 3.70 14.74
C GLU A 127 -17.21 2.25 14.85
N TYR A 128 -15.99 2.07 15.36
CA TYR A 128 -15.43 0.76 15.48
C TYR A 128 -16.26 0.03 16.54
N ASP A 129 -17.12 -0.90 16.12
CA ASP A 129 -17.58 -1.94 17.03
C ASP A 129 -16.35 -2.52 17.74
N LEU A 130 -16.34 -2.54 19.06
CA LEU A 130 -15.14 -2.60 19.93
C LEU A 130 -14.32 -3.91 19.77
N ASP A 131 -14.76 -4.84 18.92
CA ASP A 131 -14.14 -6.12 18.58
C ASP A 131 -13.36 -6.11 17.23
N ASN A 132 -12.97 -4.94 16.73
CA ASN A 132 -12.97 -4.65 15.29
C ASN A 132 -11.96 -5.37 14.36
N VAL A 133 -12.50 -5.93 13.29
CA VAL A 133 -11.79 -6.64 12.21
C VAL A 133 -11.08 -5.65 11.26
N ALA A 134 -11.41 -4.36 11.27
CA ALA A 134 -10.85 -3.42 10.30
C ALA A 134 -9.72 -2.51 10.81
N SER A 135 -9.35 -2.57 12.09
CA SER A 135 -8.26 -1.73 12.62
C SER A 135 -6.88 -2.13 12.06
N GLY A 136 -6.03 -1.12 11.81
CA GLY A 136 -4.64 -1.30 11.35
C GLY A 136 -4.52 -1.96 9.98
N PHE A 137 -5.42 -1.66 9.05
CA PHE A 137 -5.32 -2.15 7.68
C PHE A 137 -4.15 -1.48 6.94
N GLY A 138 -3.61 -2.19 5.96
CA GLY A 138 -2.51 -1.69 5.15
C GLY A 138 -2.98 -0.86 3.94
N SER A 139 -4.13 -1.19 3.35
CA SER A 139 -4.67 -0.45 2.19
C SER A 139 -6.20 -0.56 2.08
N TYR A 140 -6.82 0.40 1.38
CA TYR A 140 -8.23 0.37 0.98
C TYR A 140 -8.29 0.33 -0.55
N LEU A 141 -8.81 -0.77 -1.11
CA LEU A 141 -8.63 -1.11 -2.52
C LEU A 141 -9.90 -1.62 -3.17
N ALA A 142 -10.01 -1.39 -4.48
CA ALA A 142 -10.90 -2.15 -5.35
C ALA A 142 -10.30 -3.55 -5.58
N ILE A 143 -11.17 -4.56 -5.55
CA ILE A 143 -10.81 -5.97 -5.64
C ILE A 143 -11.49 -6.54 -6.88
N ILE A 144 -10.72 -6.69 -7.95
CA ILE A 144 -11.24 -6.86 -9.31
C ILE A 144 -11.48 -8.32 -9.67
N SER A 145 -10.49 -9.18 -9.39
CA SER A 145 -10.58 -10.59 -9.72
C SER A 145 -9.73 -11.45 -8.80
N LYS A 146 -10.06 -12.75 -8.73
CA LYS A 146 -9.30 -13.73 -7.97
C LYS A 146 -9.16 -15.02 -8.78
N ASP A 147 -7.94 -15.54 -8.86
CA ASP A 147 -7.61 -16.84 -9.44
C ASP A 147 -6.62 -17.57 -8.54
N GLY A 148 -7.08 -18.61 -7.84
CA GLY A 148 -6.29 -19.31 -6.83
C GLY A 148 -5.72 -18.35 -5.79
N PHE A 149 -4.40 -18.34 -5.61
CA PHE A 149 -3.69 -17.43 -4.69
C PHE A 149 -3.34 -16.08 -5.30
N LYS A 150 -3.84 -15.75 -6.49
CA LYS A 150 -3.67 -14.44 -7.11
C LYS A 150 -4.96 -13.64 -6.98
N ILE A 151 -4.81 -12.36 -6.68
CA ILE A 151 -5.90 -11.39 -6.65
C ILE A 151 -5.45 -10.16 -7.44
N VAL A 152 -6.37 -9.56 -8.20
CA VAL A 152 -6.11 -8.31 -8.90
C VAL A 152 -6.76 -7.19 -8.10
N THR A 153 -5.98 -6.18 -7.76
CA THR A 153 -6.45 -4.99 -7.04
C THR A 153 -6.13 -3.72 -7.79
N ALA A 154 -6.86 -2.67 -7.48
CA ALA A 154 -6.61 -1.33 -7.98
C ALA A 154 -7.01 -0.30 -6.90
N PRO A 155 -6.71 0.98 -7.10
CA PRO A 155 -7.22 2.05 -6.25
C PRO A 155 -8.73 1.93 -6.00
N ALA A 156 -9.19 2.33 -4.81
CA ALA A 156 -10.59 2.13 -4.41
C ALA A 156 -11.62 2.81 -5.32
N ASN A 157 -11.25 3.90 -5.99
CA ASN A 157 -12.06 4.63 -6.95
C ASN A 157 -11.93 4.12 -8.39
N TYR A 158 -11.40 2.91 -8.58
CA TYR A 158 -11.22 2.29 -9.89
C TYR A 158 -12.53 2.26 -10.71
N ASP A 159 -12.48 2.84 -11.91
CA ASP A 159 -13.54 2.74 -12.91
C ASP A 159 -13.15 1.71 -13.98
N GLY A 160 -13.88 0.59 -14.03
CA GLY A 160 -13.59 -0.50 -14.96
C GLY A 160 -13.89 -0.19 -16.43
N ASP A 161 -14.69 0.84 -16.69
CA ASP A 161 -15.03 1.28 -18.04
C ASP A 161 -14.01 2.27 -18.60
N ASP A 162 -13.19 2.87 -17.73
CA ASP A 162 -12.07 3.72 -18.12
C ASP A 162 -10.80 2.89 -18.35
N PRO A 163 -10.31 2.78 -19.61
CA PRO A 163 -9.14 1.98 -19.92
C PRO A 163 -7.86 2.50 -19.26
N GLU A 164 -7.79 3.76 -18.83
CA GLU A 164 -6.63 4.33 -18.16
C GLU A 164 -6.45 3.73 -16.75
N PHE A 165 -7.54 3.27 -16.12
CA PHE A 165 -7.46 2.62 -14.82
C PHE A 165 -6.82 1.23 -14.87
N LYS A 166 -6.80 0.58 -16.04
CA LYS A 166 -6.09 -0.70 -16.25
C LYS A 166 -4.62 -0.62 -15.90
N GLU A 167 -4.05 0.57 -15.99
CA GLU A 167 -2.67 0.83 -15.62
C GLU A 167 -2.37 0.62 -14.14
N TYR A 168 -3.36 0.75 -13.27
CA TYR A 168 -3.20 0.67 -11.80
C TYR A 168 -3.57 -0.71 -11.24
N GLU A 169 -4.00 -1.63 -12.10
CA GLU A 169 -4.23 -3.03 -11.72
C GLU A 169 -2.91 -3.68 -11.32
N LEU A 170 -2.85 -4.20 -10.09
CA LEU A 170 -1.75 -5.02 -9.60
C LEU A 170 -2.22 -6.45 -9.37
N SER A 171 -1.44 -7.41 -9.90
CA SER A 171 -1.60 -8.81 -9.54
C SER A 171 -0.83 -9.08 -8.25
N GLU A 172 -1.59 -9.31 -7.18
CA GLU A 172 -1.08 -9.52 -5.84
C GLU A 172 -1.24 -10.99 -5.42
N LYS A 173 -0.38 -11.41 -4.48
CA LYS A 173 -0.37 -12.77 -3.96
C LYS A 173 -1.06 -12.82 -2.62
N LEU A 174 -1.94 -13.79 -2.43
CA LEU A 174 -2.51 -14.18 -1.15
C LEU A 174 -1.57 -15.15 -0.43
N VAL A 175 -1.47 -15.03 0.89
CA VAL A 175 -0.85 -16.08 1.70
C VAL A 175 -1.69 -17.36 1.68
N ASP A 176 -1.05 -18.49 1.99
CA ASP A 176 -1.78 -19.70 2.32
C ASP A 176 -2.71 -19.43 3.50
N HIS A 177 -3.99 -19.78 3.36
CA HIS A 177 -5.03 -19.55 4.37
C HIS A 177 -5.34 -18.07 4.69
N ALA A 178 -5.22 -17.19 3.69
CA ALA A 178 -5.74 -15.82 3.80
C ALA A 178 -7.20 -15.80 4.33
N THR A 179 -7.53 -14.82 5.17
CA THR A 179 -8.85 -14.72 5.80
C THR A 179 -9.71 -13.65 5.15
N PHE A 180 -11.01 -13.94 5.05
CA PHE A 180 -11.96 -13.07 4.37
C PHE A 180 -13.12 -12.74 5.31
N TYR A 181 -13.56 -11.48 5.28
CA TYR A 181 -14.69 -10.98 6.04
C TYR A 181 -15.56 -10.11 5.15
N SER A 182 -16.84 -10.06 5.46
CA SER A 182 -17.78 -9.10 4.89
C SER A 182 -18.26 -8.20 6.01
N TRP A 183 -18.14 -6.91 5.79
CA TRP A 183 -18.59 -5.86 6.69
C TRP A 183 -19.58 -4.96 5.96
N VAL A 184 -20.82 -4.96 6.44
CA VAL A 184 -21.91 -4.18 5.86
C VAL A 184 -22.41 -3.18 6.89
N TYR A 185 -22.56 -1.93 6.47
CA TYR A 185 -23.15 -0.84 7.22
C TYR A 185 -24.57 -0.56 6.74
N ASP A 186 -25.56 -0.80 7.59
CA ASP A 186 -26.93 -0.32 7.35
C ASP A 186 -27.01 1.15 7.74
N VAL A 187 -27.42 2.01 6.81
CA VAL A 187 -27.63 3.44 7.01
C VAL A 187 -29.12 3.72 6.83
N ASP A 188 -29.77 4.30 7.83
CA ASP A 188 -31.16 4.77 7.71
C ASP A 188 -31.26 6.06 6.87
N GLU A 189 -32.47 6.43 6.44
CA GLU A 189 -32.68 7.64 5.62
C GLU A 189 -32.21 8.95 6.30
N SER A 190 -32.02 8.93 7.63
CA SER A 190 -31.53 10.05 8.42
C SER A 190 -29.99 10.11 8.54
N GLY A 191 -29.29 9.04 8.16
CA GLY A 191 -27.84 8.91 8.25
C GLY A 191 -27.32 8.70 9.68
N MET A 192 -28.17 8.30 10.63
CA MET A 192 -27.85 8.27 12.07
C MET A 192 -28.06 6.92 12.76
N ASP A 193 -28.95 6.04 12.29
CA ASP A 193 -29.12 4.69 12.89
C ASP A 193 -28.27 3.67 12.13
N VAL A 194 -27.06 3.43 12.64
CA VAL A 194 -26.07 2.57 12.01
C VAL A 194 -26.06 1.19 12.67
N LYS A 195 -26.58 0.17 11.98
CA LYS A 195 -26.28 -1.23 12.34
C LYS A 195 -25.11 -1.69 11.49
N SER A 196 -24.00 -2.01 12.13
CA SER A 196 -22.87 -2.65 11.45
C SER A 196 -22.92 -4.16 11.64
N ASN A 197 -22.68 -4.92 10.57
CA ASN A 197 -22.60 -6.38 10.64
C ASN A 197 -21.29 -6.83 9.99
N CYS A 198 -20.39 -7.39 10.81
CA CYS A 198 -19.15 -8.00 10.32
C CYS A 198 -19.21 -9.52 10.53
N ARG A 199 -18.95 -10.28 9.46
CA ARG A 199 -18.89 -11.74 9.53
C ARG A 199 -17.71 -12.29 8.74
N LYS A 200 -17.12 -13.38 9.23
CA LYS A 200 -16.15 -14.16 8.45
C LYS A 200 -16.86 -14.84 7.28
N VAL A 201 -16.21 -14.85 6.11
CA VAL A 201 -16.72 -15.52 4.90
C VAL A 201 -15.75 -16.60 4.43
N THR A 202 -16.29 -17.60 3.76
CA THR A 202 -15.48 -18.65 3.12
C THR A 202 -14.76 -18.11 1.88
N GLU A 203 -13.68 -18.78 1.46
CA GLU A 203 -12.98 -18.41 0.22
C GLU A 203 -13.91 -18.46 -1.01
N LYS A 204 -14.87 -19.41 -1.03
CA LYS A 204 -15.86 -19.52 -2.10
C LYS A 204 -16.82 -18.32 -2.11
N GLU A 205 -17.28 -17.86 -0.95
CA GLU A 205 -18.09 -16.64 -0.85
C GLU A 205 -17.28 -15.41 -1.25
N ALA A 206 -16.03 -15.28 -0.80
CA ALA A 206 -15.15 -14.19 -1.18
C ALA A 206 -14.94 -14.14 -2.71
N ALA A 207 -14.66 -15.28 -3.35
CA ALA A 207 -14.53 -15.36 -4.79
C ALA A 207 -15.82 -14.94 -5.52
N LYS A 208 -16.98 -15.30 -4.96
CA LYS A 208 -18.29 -14.87 -5.49
C LYS A 208 -18.49 -13.36 -5.35
N MET A 209 -18.17 -12.79 -4.19
CA MET A 209 -18.28 -11.34 -3.96
C MET A 209 -17.44 -10.54 -4.95
N ILE A 210 -16.22 -11.02 -5.24
CA ILE A 210 -15.34 -10.41 -6.25
C ILE A 210 -15.92 -10.55 -7.65
N SER A 211 -16.41 -11.74 -8.04
CA SER A 211 -16.97 -11.96 -9.38
C SER A 211 -18.26 -11.18 -9.65
N ASP A 212 -19.00 -10.82 -8.61
CA ASP A 212 -20.23 -10.04 -8.73
C ASP A 212 -19.93 -8.53 -8.99
N GLY A 213 -18.66 -8.10 -9.00
CA GLY A 213 -18.19 -6.85 -9.61
C GLY A 213 -18.20 -5.59 -8.72
N ALA A 214 -18.50 -5.71 -7.42
CA ALA A 214 -18.64 -4.56 -6.51
C ALA A 214 -17.81 -4.69 -5.23
N ALA A 215 -16.65 -5.35 -5.30
CA ALA A 215 -15.81 -5.59 -4.13
C ALA A 215 -14.80 -4.44 -3.95
N VAL A 216 -15.03 -3.60 -2.96
CA VAL A 216 -14.01 -2.71 -2.37
C VAL A 216 -13.77 -3.20 -0.94
N GLY A 217 -12.55 -3.05 -0.42
CA GLY A 217 -12.28 -3.52 0.93
C GLY A 217 -10.96 -3.08 1.52
N PHE A 218 -10.85 -3.32 2.82
CA PHE A 218 -9.63 -3.14 3.58
C PHE A 218 -8.74 -4.37 3.41
N VAL A 219 -7.44 -4.14 3.23
CA VAL A 219 -6.44 -5.18 2.90
C VAL A 219 -5.27 -5.10 3.88
N TRP A 220 -4.82 -6.25 4.37
CA TRP A 220 -3.63 -6.39 5.20
C TRP A 220 -2.55 -7.15 4.45
N TYR A 221 -1.31 -6.72 4.65
CA TYR A 221 -0.12 -7.33 4.07
C TYR A 221 0.79 -7.92 5.14
N ASN A 222 1.65 -8.85 4.74
CA ASN A 222 2.82 -9.25 5.52
C ASN A 222 4.09 -8.55 4.99
N GLU A 223 5.22 -8.76 5.68
CA GLU A 223 6.55 -8.25 5.30
C GLU A 223 7.05 -8.72 3.90
N LYS A 224 6.37 -9.71 3.29
CA LYS A 224 6.65 -10.21 1.94
C LYS A 224 5.75 -9.59 0.88
N ALA A 225 4.96 -8.59 1.23
CA ALA A 225 3.96 -7.96 0.37
C ALA A 225 2.87 -8.93 -0.11
N GLU A 226 2.54 -9.94 0.69
CA GLU A 226 1.45 -10.87 0.43
C GLU A 226 0.22 -10.51 1.27
N ILE A 227 -0.96 -10.59 0.66
CA ILE A 227 -2.23 -10.28 1.33
C ILE A 227 -2.59 -11.39 2.30
N THR A 228 -2.80 -11.02 3.57
CA THR A 228 -3.14 -11.95 4.66
C THR A 228 -4.62 -11.96 4.98
N LYS A 229 -5.29 -10.83 4.74
CA LYS A 229 -6.68 -10.61 5.11
C LYS A 229 -7.33 -9.59 4.20
N ILE A 230 -8.60 -9.84 3.88
CA ILE A 230 -9.46 -8.90 3.18
C ILE A 230 -10.77 -8.76 3.94
N VAL A 231 -11.18 -7.52 4.17
CA VAL A 231 -12.50 -7.18 4.69
C VAL A 231 -13.25 -6.44 3.59
N PHE A 232 -14.18 -7.13 2.93
CA PHE A 232 -15.05 -6.53 1.93
C PHE A 232 -15.99 -5.55 2.63
N TRP A 233 -15.98 -4.30 2.18
CA TRP A 233 -16.77 -3.22 2.73
C TRP A 233 -17.96 -2.91 1.81
N GLY A 234 -19.12 -2.67 2.41
CA GLY A 234 -20.30 -2.21 1.69
C GLY A 234 -21.28 -1.50 2.63
N SER A 235 -22.22 -0.77 2.03
CA SER A 235 -23.30 -0.11 2.75
C SER A 235 -24.65 -0.43 2.12
N THR A 236 -25.68 -0.54 2.95
CA THR A 236 -27.07 -0.75 2.56
C THR A 236 -27.92 0.39 3.10
N VAL A 237 -28.75 1.00 2.25
CA VAL A 237 -29.73 1.99 2.71
C VAL A 237 -30.98 1.24 3.16
N THR A 238 -31.33 1.37 4.42
CA THR A 238 -32.56 0.77 4.98
C THR A 238 -33.69 1.80 4.98
N GLN A 239 -34.83 1.43 4.37
CA GLN A 239 -36.09 2.19 4.41
C GLN A 239 -36.85 1.96 5.71
#